data_AF-A0A1D1ZPG3-F1
#
_entry.id   AF-A0A1D1ZPG3-F1
#
_cell.length_a   1.000
_cell.length_b   1.000
_cell.length_c   1.000
_cell.angle_alpha   90.00
_cell.angle_beta   90.00
_cell.angle_gamma   90.00
#
_symmetry.space_group_name_H-M   'P 1'
#
loop_
_entity.id
_entity.type
_entity.pdbx_description
1 polymer ?
#
loop_
_entity_poly.entity_id
_entity_poly.type
_entity_poly.pdbx_seq_one_letter_code
_entity_poly.pdbx_strand_id
1 'polypeptide(L)'
;MLSLYSSAPTRFSLLLLQEGEEYVHEFVAECAWPPQIPGNWQGRPVLAGHLRLATRSMFFDPDDLRVPIVRLPFEGVEGLEAVGSARSGDFLVQSRHAVRMRPGAADVPYAHDRSRPALAWRFCLAFAAMHDFMPQAQVLLAACRLPPADREAALAALLAARGAGPGFDPGNLRGSLAAERVVAQRAAWLATPLARERVALALTPARLYAQPRHGLQGRSVRSARLADVAALARRRAGLRDVGLEVFFAAGTGGGGGTGPDTWGAPSAFLVFGNREEREEWL
;
A
#
# COMPACT_ATOMS: atom_id res chain seq x y z
N MET A 1 -13.33 15.73 15.42
CA MET A 1 -12.04 16.41 15.69
C MET A 1 -11.04 15.87 14.67
N LEU A 2 -10.71 16.68 13.67
CA LEU A 2 -9.88 16.31 12.52
C LEU A 2 -8.45 16.01 13.01
N SER A 3 -7.93 14.82 12.70
CA SER A 3 -6.50 14.51 12.88
C SER A 3 -5.71 15.38 11.89
N LEU A 4 -5.31 16.55 12.38
CA LEU A 4 -4.37 17.46 11.75
C LEU A 4 -3.01 16.76 11.70
N TYR A 5 -2.46 16.62 10.48
CA TYR A 5 -1.04 16.46 10.20
C TYR A 5 -0.25 15.55 11.18
N SER A 6 -0.46 14.24 11.12
CA SER A 6 0.62 13.34 11.51
C SER A 6 1.59 13.18 10.34
N SER A 7 2.67 13.94 10.38
CA SER A 7 3.89 13.74 9.58
C SER A 7 4.71 12.53 10.09
N ALA A 8 4.22 11.78 11.08
CA ALA A 8 4.95 10.62 11.58
C ALA A 8 4.89 9.51 10.53
N PRO A 9 6.03 8.96 10.09
CA PRO A 9 6.03 7.82 9.19
C PRO A 9 5.25 6.68 9.83
N THR A 10 4.28 6.13 9.09
CA THR A 10 3.58 4.93 9.51
C THR A 10 4.60 3.80 9.65
N ARG A 11 4.55 3.07 10.77
CA ARG A 11 5.49 1.96 11.04
C ARG A 11 5.45 0.90 9.94
N PHE A 12 4.26 0.64 9.41
CA PHE A 12 4.09 -0.12 8.19
C PHE A 12 4.47 0.71 6.97
N SER A 13 5.30 0.13 6.10
CA SER A 13 5.67 0.70 4.80
C SER A 13 5.64 -0.35 3.71
N LEU A 14 5.65 0.08 2.45
CA LEU A 14 5.68 -0.82 1.28
C LEU A 14 6.93 -1.72 1.25
N LEU A 15 7.98 -1.39 2.02
CA LEU A 15 9.20 -2.20 2.16
C LEU A 15 8.97 -3.51 2.92
N LEU A 16 7.84 -3.65 3.62
CA LEU A 16 7.47 -4.88 4.31
C LEU A 16 6.80 -5.91 3.38
N LEU A 17 6.42 -5.49 2.17
CA LEU A 17 5.84 -6.35 1.15
C LEU A 17 6.94 -7.19 0.48
N GLN A 18 6.57 -8.39 0.03
CA GLN A 18 7.43 -9.20 -0.85
C GLN A 18 7.48 -8.61 -2.26
N GLU A 19 8.49 -9.01 -3.02
CA GLU A 19 8.56 -8.66 -4.44
C GLU A 19 7.30 -9.11 -5.20
N GLY A 20 6.74 -8.20 -5.98
CA GLY A 20 5.49 -8.41 -6.71
C GLY A 20 4.22 -8.37 -5.85
N GLU A 21 4.33 -8.27 -4.52
CA GLU A 21 3.17 -8.15 -3.64
C GLU A 21 2.66 -6.70 -3.64
N GLU A 22 1.36 -6.53 -3.85
CA GLU A 22 0.71 -5.22 -3.80
C GLU A 22 -0.12 -5.06 -2.52
N TYR A 23 -0.10 -3.85 -1.97
CA TYR A 23 -1.01 -3.42 -0.91
C TYR A 23 -2.43 -3.24 -1.46
N VAL A 24 -3.44 -3.64 -0.66
CA VAL A 24 -4.84 -3.65 -1.09
C VAL A 24 -5.68 -2.68 -0.26
N HIS A 25 -5.72 -2.88 1.06
CA HIS A 25 -6.57 -2.09 1.95
C HIS A 25 -6.13 -2.19 3.42
N GLU A 26 -6.62 -1.26 4.24
CA GLU A 26 -6.44 -1.27 5.70
C GLU A 26 -7.79 -1.23 6.40
N PHE A 27 -7.84 -1.91 7.53
CA PHE A 27 -8.97 -1.95 8.43
C PHE A 27 -8.47 -1.70 9.85
N VAL A 28 -9.23 -0.94 10.63
CA VAL A 28 -9.00 -0.90 12.08
C VAL A 28 -9.53 -2.19 12.68
N ALA A 29 -8.70 -2.88 13.44
CA ALA A 29 -9.04 -4.19 13.97
C ALA A 29 -8.43 -4.42 15.35
N GLU A 30 -9.08 -5.30 16.10
CA GLU A 30 -8.52 -5.91 17.29
C GLU A 30 -8.04 -7.32 16.97
N CYS A 31 -7.00 -7.79 17.66
CA CYS A 31 -6.43 -9.12 17.49
C CYS A 31 -6.25 -9.81 18.84
N ALA A 32 -6.80 -11.02 18.98
CA ALA A 32 -6.41 -11.92 20.06
C ALA A 32 -5.07 -12.56 19.70
N TRP A 33 -4.00 -12.08 20.34
CA TRP A 33 -2.64 -12.48 20.04
C TRP A 33 -2.37 -13.91 20.54
N PRO A 34 -1.92 -14.85 19.69
CA PRO A 34 -1.65 -16.21 20.12
C PRO A 34 -0.55 -16.24 21.21
N PRO A 35 -0.77 -16.88 22.37
CA PRO A 35 0.22 -16.93 23.46
C PRO A 35 1.56 -17.56 23.05
N GLN A 36 1.56 -18.40 22.02
CA GLN A 36 2.75 -19.05 21.47
C GLN A 36 3.64 -18.11 20.67
N ILE A 37 3.11 -16.95 20.26
CA ILE A 37 3.86 -15.96 19.49
C ILE A 37 4.47 -14.93 20.45
N PRO A 38 5.81 -14.81 20.52
CA PRO A 38 6.42 -13.82 21.41
C PRO A 38 6.24 -12.39 20.89
N GLY A 39 6.21 -11.41 21.79
CA GLY A 39 6.19 -9.98 21.43
C GLY A 39 5.06 -9.19 22.06
N ASN A 40 4.02 -9.86 22.58
CA ASN A 40 3.02 -9.23 23.45
C ASN A 40 3.51 -9.22 24.91
N TRP A 41 4.53 -8.42 25.25
CA TRP A 41 5.09 -8.41 26.62
C TRP A 41 4.10 -7.94 27.68
N GLN A 42 3.01 -7.26 27.28
CA GLN A 42 1.97 -6.81 28.21
C GLN A 42 1.04 -7.95 28.63
N GLY A 43 1.08 -9.08 27.91
CA GLY A 43 0.16 -10.19 28.14
C GLY A 43 -1.31 -9.80 27.92
N ARG A 44 -1.59 -8.75 27.14
CA ARG A 44 -2.98 -8.34 26.88
C ARG A 44 -3.67 -9.41 26.05
N PRO A 45 -4.88 -9.87 26.42
CA PRO A 45 -5.58 -10.90 25.67
C PRO A 45 -5.97 -10.42 24.26
N VAL A 46 -6.20 -9.11 24.10
CA VAL A 46 -6.58 -8.47 22.85
C VAL A 46 -5.75 -7.20 22.65
N LEU A 47 -5.26 -7.01 21.43
CA LEU A 47 -4.49 -5.85 21.01
C LEU A 47 -5.28 -5.07 19.95
N ALA A 48 -5.40 -3.76 20.11
CA ALA A 48 -5.90 -2.87 19.06
C ALA A 48 -4.80 -2.56 18.04
N GLY A 49 -5.19 -2.33 16.79
CA GLY A 49 -4.26 -1.97 15.73
C GLY A 49 -4.90 -1.90 14.35
N HIS A 50 -4.05 -2.03 13.35
CA HIS A 50 -4.42 -1.97 11.95
C HIS A 50 -4.17 -3.31 11.27
N LEU A 51 -5.22 -3.89 10.70
CA LEU A 51 -5.15 -5.03 9.82
C LEU A 51 -5.00 -4.54 8.37
N ARG A 52 -3.90 -4.90 7.73
CA ARG A 52 -3.58 -4.53 6.35
C ARG A 52 -3.63 -5.76 5.46
N LEU A 53 -4.42 -5.66 4.41
CA LEU A 53 -4.55 -6.69 3.39
C LEU A 53 -3.61 -6.38 2.24
N ALA A 54 -2.82 -7.37 1.84
CA ALA A 54 -2.00 -7.35 0.65
C ALA A 54 -2.33 -8.58 -0.21
N THR A 55 -1.89 -8.56 -1.47
CA THR A 55 -2.19 -9.62 -2.44
C THR A 55 -1.70 -11.02 -2.04
N ARG A 56 -0.65 -11.12 -1.21
CA ARG A 56 -0.07 -12.40 -0.78
C ARG A 56 -0.02 -12.63 0.73
N SER A 57 -0.44 -11.64 1.52
CA SER A 57 -0.36 -11.69 2.98
C SER A 57 -1.38 -10.78 3.64
N MET A 58 -1.66 -11.05 4.91
CA MET A 58 -2.24 -10.08 5.83
C MET A 58 -1.17 -9.59 6.79
N PHE A 59 -1.29 -8.36 7.26
CA PHE A 59 -0.41 -7.80 8.29
C PHE A 59 -1.26 -7.24 9.42
N PHE A 60 -0.89 -7.51 10.66
CA PHE A 60 -1.43 -6.84 11.82
C PHE A 60 -0.34 -5.96 12.43
N ASP A 61 -0.61 -4.67 12.54
CA ASP A 61 0.25 -3.67 13.15
C ASP A 61 -0.42 -3.16 14.43
N PRO A 62 -0.03 -3.68 15.59
CA PRO A 62 -0.56 -3.24 16.87
C PRO A 62 -0.23 -1.76 17.13
N ASP A 63 -1.14 -1.04 17.80
CA ASP A 63 -0.94 0.37 18.15
C ASP A 63 0.26 0.59 19.06
N ASP A 64 0.59 -0.41 19.88
CA ASP A 64 1.80 -0.37 20.69
C ASP A 64 3.04 -0.74 19.84
N LEU A 65 3.83 0.29 19.53
CA LEU A 65 5.03 0.21 18.69
C LEU A 65 6.06 -0.81 19.13
N ARG A 66 6.08 -1.16 20.41
CA ARG A 66 7.00 -2.18 20.92
C ARG A 66 6.57 -3.58 20.39
N VAL A 67 5.27 -3.82 20.08
CA VAL A 67 4.71 -5.16 19.72
C VAL A 67 4.96 -5.32 18.25
N PRO A 68 5.65 -6.38 17.80
CA PRO A 68 6.00 -6.53 16.39
C PRO A 68 4.78 -6.47 15.48
N ILE A 69 4.96 -5.92 14.28
CA ILE A 69 4.03 -6.18 13.18
C ILE A 69 4.08 -7.68 12.90
N VAL A 70 2.94 -8.32 12.77
CA VAL A 70 2.86 -9.71 12.32
C VAL A 70 2.36 -9.75 10.90
N ARG A 71 3.15 -10.36 10.02
CA ARG A 71 2.71 -10.79 8.70
C ARG A 71 2.23 -12.24 8.76
N LEU A 72 1.08 -12.51 8.16
CA LEU A 72 0.51 -13.84 7.91
C LEU A 72 0.52 -14.07 6.40
N PRO A 73 1.55 -14.72 5.83
CA PRO A 73 1.58 -15.06 4.40
C PRO A 73 0.46 -16.05 4.06
N PHE A 74 -0.26 -15.83 2.97
CA PHE A 74 -1.36 -16.73 2.58
C PHE A 74 -0.92 -18.16 2.28
N GLU A 75 0.34 -18.38 1.90
CA GLU A 75 0.94 -19.72 1.77
C GLU A 75 0.95 -20.51 3.11
N GLY A 76 0.95 -19.79 4.23
CA GLY A 76 0.86 -20.35 5.58
C GLY A 76 -0.57 -20.49 6.10
N VAL A 77 -1.58 -19.94 5.40
CA VAL A 77 -2.97 -19.89 5.88
C VAL A 77 -3.76 -21.13 5.44
N GLU A 78 -4.19 -21.91 6.41
CA GLU A 78 -4.96 -23.15 6.21
C GLU A 78 -6.48 -22.85 6.20
N GLY A 79 -6.93 -21.90 7.02
CA GLY A 79 -8.34 -21.50 7.13
C GLY A 79 -8.50 -19.99 7.34
N LEU A 80 -9.56 -19.42 6.74
CA LEU A 80 -9.98 -18.03 6.90
C LEU A 80 -11.51 -17.97 6.90
N GLU A 81 -12.11 -17.77 8.06
CA GLU A 81 -13.55 -17.93 8.28
C GLU A 81 -14.11 -16.81 9.15
N ALA A 82 -15.28 -16.28 8.77
CA ALA A 82 -16.03 -15.37 9.64
C ALA A 82 -16.57 -16.13 10.86
N VAL A 83 -16.55 -15.50 12.03
CA VAL A 83 -16.99 -16.09 13.30
C VAL A 83 -18.14 -15.28 13.88
N GLY A 84 -19.16 -15.97 14.39
CA GLY A 84 -20.32 -15.32 14.99
C GLY A 84 -21.35 -14.84 13.97
N SER A 85 -22.06 -13.76 14.30
CA SER A 85 -23.11 -13.21 13.42
C SER A 85 -22.50 -12.41 12.28
N ALA A 86 -23.21 -12.25 11.15
CA ALA A 86 -22.75 -11.43 10.02
C ALA A 86 -22.43 -9.96 10.40
N ARG A 87 -22.81 -9.50 11.60
CA ARG A 87 -22.58 -8.13 12.10
C ARG A 87 -21.36 -7.99 13.00
N SER A 88 -20.75 -9.07 13.50
CA SER A 88 -19.76 -8.98 14.59
C SER A 88 -18.36 -8.52 14.18
N GLY A 89 -18.05 -8.43 12.88
CA GLY A 89 -16.68 -8.09 12.43
C GLY A 89 -15.62 -9.14 12.80
N ASP A 90 -16.02 -10.19 13.53
CA ASP A 90 -15.17 -11.26 14.04
C ASP A 90 -14.81 -12.28 12.94
N PHE A 91 -13.55 -12.63 12.83
CA PHE A 91 -13.10 -13.71 11.96
C PHE A 91 -11.86 -14.41 12.52
N LEU A 92 -11.61 -15.63 12.03
CA LEU A 92 -10.49 -16.48 12.42
C LEU A 92 -9.57 -16.71 11.22
N VAL A 93 -8.26 -16.65 11.48
CA VAL A 93 -7.21 -17.08 10.56
C VAL A 93 -6.44 -18.22 11.21
N GLN A 94 -6.40 -19.37 10.57
CA GLN A 94 -5.54 -20.48 10.96
C GLN A 94 -4.27 -20.41 10.12
N SER A 95 -3.13 -20.13 10.75
CA SER A 95 -1.85 -20.02 10.05
C SER A 95 -0.76 -20.85 10.72
N ARG A 96 -0.01 -21.60 9.90
CA ARG A 96 1.21 -22.31 10.30
C ARG A 96 2.47 -21.44 10.23
N HIS A 97 2.34 -20.20 9.74
CA HIS A 97 3.47 -19.30 9.53
C HIS A 97 3.08 -17.86 9.84
N ALA A 98 3.81 -17.27 10.78
CA ALA A 98 3.81 -15.84 11.07
C ALA A 98 5.23 -15.28 10.93
N VAL A 99 5.34 -14.03 10.52
CA VAL A 99 6.61 -13.30 10.46
C VAL A 99 6.48 -12.05 11.30
N ARG A 100 7.27 -11.96 12.36
CA ARG A 100 7.37 -10.78 13.22
C ARG A 100 8.38 -9.80 12.66
N MET A 101 7.94 -8.55 12.53
CA MET A 101 8.66 -7.48 11.87
C MET A 101 8.68 -6.23 12.74
N ARG A 102 9.74 -5.42 12.58
CA ARG A 102 9.85 -4.08 13.18
C ARG A 102 9.55 -4.00 14.69
N PRO A 103 9.99 -4.93 15.57
CA PRO A 103 9.76 -4.79 17.02
C PRO A 103 10.36 -3.47 17.52
N GLY A 104 9.59 -2.69 18.30
CA GLY A 104 10.03 -1.36 18.75
C GLY A 104 10.30 -0.36 17.61
N ALA A 105 9.67 -0.57 16.45
CA ALA A 105 9.96 0.15 15.19
C ALA A 105 11.43 0.04 14.70
N ALA A 106 12.22 -0.90 15.24
CA ALA A 106 13.62 -1.07 14.87
C ALA A 106 13.78 -1.83 13.54
N ASP A 107 14.85 -1.53 12.81
CA ASP A 107 15.26 -2.27 11.61
C ASP A 107 16.14 -3.45 12.02
N VAL A 108 15.50 -4.60 12.26
CA VAL A 108 16.15 -5.84 12.70
C VAL A 108 15.68 -7.00 11.84
N PRO A 109 16.46 -8.10 11.75
CA PRO A 109 16.06 -9.28 11.02
C PRO A 109 14.67 -9.78 11.44
N TYR A 110 13.87 -10.18 10.45
CA TYR A 110 12.53 -10.69 10.71
C TYR A 110 12.58 -12.05 11.41
N ALA A 111 11.71 -12.23 12.40
CA ALA A 111 11.59 -13.50 13.10
C ALA A 111 10.48 -14.33 12.48
N HIS A 112 10.78 -15.57 12.11
CA HIS A 112 9.83 -16.49 11.48
C HIS A 112 9.32 -17.48 12.53
N ASP A 113 8.04 -17.41 12.84
CA ASP A 113 7.38 -18.33 13.75
C ASP A 113 6.58 -19.34 12.93
N ARG A 114 7.03 -20.60 12.91
CA ARG A 114 6.36 -21.71 12.23
C ARG A 114 5.80 -22.66 13.28
N SER A 115 4.56 -23.11 13.07
CA SER A 115 3.87 -23.99 14.01
C SER A 115 3.21 -25.17 13.31
N ARG A 116 3.14 -26.30 14.01
CA ARG A 116 2.25 -27.42 13.68
C ARG A 116 1.69 -27.96 15.01
N PRO A 117 0.38 -27.89 15.26
CA PRO A 117 -0.69 -27.42 14.36
C PRO A 117 -0.63 -25.91 14.06
N ALA A 118 -1.44 -25.44 13.10
CA ALA A 118 -1.61 -24.03 12.80
C ALA A 118 -2.15 -23.26 14.02
N LEU A 119 -1.65 -22.04 14.22
CA LEU A 119 -2.13 -21.15 15.28
C LEU A 119 -3.39 -20.41 14.83
N ALA A 120 -4.32 -20.24 15.76
CA ALA A 120 -5.56 -19.52 15.56
C ALA A 120 -5.37 -18.03 15.92
N TRP A 121 -5.51 -17.17 14.93
CA TRP A 121 -5.54 -15.71 15.09
C TRP A 121 -6.98 -15.25 14.98
N ARG A 122 -7.52 -14.68 16.06
CA ARG A 122 -8.87 -14.10 16.03
C ARG A 122 -8.76 -12.60 15.87
N PHE A 123 -9.50 -12.06 14.92
CA PHE A 123 -9.59 -10.64 14.64
C PHE A 123 -11.03 -10.15 14.76
N CYS A 124 -11.20 -8.88 15.10
CA CYS A 124 -12.49 -8.19 15.07
C CYS A 124 -12.33 -6.83 14.36
N LEU A 125 -13.09 -6.59 13.30
CA LEU A 125 -13.08 -5.30 12.58
C LEU A 125 -13.91 -4.25 13.34
N ALA A 126 -13.30 -3.11 13.66
CA ALA A 126 -13.95 -2.08 14.49
C ALA A 126 -14.92 -1.17 13.72
N PHE A 127 -14.57 -0.81 12.48
CA PHE A 127 -15.30 0.21 11.69
C PHE A 127 -15.59 -0.22 10.24
N ALA A 128 -15.43 -1.51 9.93
CA ALA A 128 -15.65 -2.03 8.59
C ALA A 128 -16.62 -3.21 8.63
N ALA A 129 -17.47 -3.31 7.61
CA ALA A 129 -18.38 -4.42 7.52
C ALA A 129 -17.64 -5.67 7.01
N MET A 130 -18.05 -6.85 7.48
CA MET A 130 -17.40 -8.11 7.08
C MET A 130 -17.40 -8.33 5.55
N HIS A 131 -18.44 -7.84 4.87
CA HIS A 131 -18.55 -7.96 3.41
C HIS A 131 -17.52 -7.12 2.64
N ASP A 132 -16.94 -6.09 3.25
CA ASP A 132 -15.87 -5.28 2.64
C ASP A 132 -14.52 -5.99 2.68
N PHE A 133 -14.32 -6.87 3.67
CA PHE A 133 -13.05 -7.56 3.92
C PHE A 133 -13.06 -9.01 3.42
N MET A 134 -14.02 -9.82 3.87
CA MET A 134 -13.95 -11.28 3.78
C MET A 134 -13.90 -11.80 2.34
N PRO A 135 -14.75 -11.33 1.39
CA PRO A 135 -14.67 -11.80 0.00
C PRO A 135 -13.31 -11.47 -0.63
N GLN A 136 -12.74 -10.31 -0.31
CA GLN A 136 -11.44 -9.90 -0.84
C GLN A 136 -10.32 -10.79 -0.31
N ALA A 137 -10.29 -11.00 1.01
CA ALA A 137 -9.26 -11.83 1.64
C ALA A 137 -9.35 -13.30 1.21
N GLN A 138 -10.56 -13.85 1.07
CA GLN A 138 -10.76 -15.23 0.62
C GLN A 138 -10.36 -15.45 -0.84
N VAL A 139 -10.69 -14.51 -1.73
CA VAL A 139 -10.31 -14.62 -3.14
C VAL A 139 -8.79 -14.48 -3.33
N LEU A 140 -8.13 -13.61 -2.56
CA LEU A 140 -6.66 -13.51 -2.54
C LEU A 140 -6.00 -14.79 -1.99
N LEU A 141 -6.55 -15.36 -0.91
CA LEU A 141 -6.11 -16.64 -0.36
C LEU A 141 -6.25 -17.76 -1.39
N ALA A 142 -7.40 -17.84 -2.08
CA ALA A 142 -7.65 -18.83 -3.12
C ALA A 142 -6.65 -18.68 -4.29
N ALA A 143 -6.40 -17.45 -4.76
CA ALA A 143 -5.40 -17.18 -5.79
C ALA A 143 -4.00 -17.62 -5.34
N CYS A 144 -3.63 -17.42 -4.07
CA CYS A 144 -2.33 -17.83 -3.53
C CYS A 144 -2.13 -19.36 -3.46
N ARG A 145 -3.21 -20.15 -3.55
CA ARG A 145 -3.17 -21.62 -3.59
C ARG A 145 -2.98 -22.18 -5.00
N LEU A 146 -3.06 -21.35 -6.03
CA LEU A 146 -2.82 -21.76 -7.42
C LEU A 146 -1.32 -21.98 -7.70
N PRO A 147 -0.97 -22.77 -8.73
CA PRO A 147 0.40 -22.84 -9.24
C PRO A 147 0.95 -21.45 -9.60
N PRO A 148 2.29 -21.24 -9.61
CA PRO A 148 2.87 -19.91 -9.76
C PRO A 148 2.38 -19.10 -10.97
N ALA A 149 2.30 -19.72 -12.16
CA ALA A 149 1.84 -19.03 -13.37
C ALA A 149 0.37 -18.58 -13.24
N ASP A 150 -0.51 -19.48 -12.81
CA ASP A 150 -1.94 -19.22 -12.62
C ASP A 150 -2.20 -18.22 -11.49
N ARG A 151 -1.39 -18.28 -10.43
CA ARG A 151 -1.44 -17.32 -9.32
C ARG A 151 -1.14 -15.90 -9.80
N GLU A 152 -0.07 -15.69 -10.56
CA GLU A 152 0.26 -14.36 -11.08
C GLU A 152 -0.84 -13.83 -12.01
N ALA A 153 -1.36 -14.68 -12.89
CA ALA A 153 -2.48 -14.31 -13.76
C ALA A 153 -3.75 -13.95 -12.96
N ALA A 154 -4.11 -14.75 -11.95
CA ALA A 154 -5.26 -14.51 -11.09
C ALA A 154 -5.11 -13.23 -10.27
N LEU A 155 -3.95 -13.01 -9.63
CA LEU A 155 -3.68 -11.79 -8.87
C LEU A 155 -3.73 -10.54 -9.76
N ALA A 156 -3.16 -10.61 -10.98
CA ALA A 156 -3.25 -9.52 -11.95
C ALA A 156 -4.71 -9.22 -12.34
N ALA A 157 -5.52 -10.25 -12.60
CA ALA A 157 -6.93 -10.09 -12.92
C ALA A 157 -7.73 -9.48 -11.77
N LEU A 158 -7.46 -9.89 -10.53
CA LEU A 158 -8.12 -9.34 -9.33
C LEU A 158 -7.77 -7.86 -9.13
N LEU A 159 -6.51 -7.49 -9.33
CA LEU A 159 -6.06 -6.10 -9.26
C LEU A 159 -6.66 -5.25 -10.38
N ALA A 160 -6.81 -5.81 -11.59
CA ALA A 160 -7.47 -5.15 -12.71
C ALA A 160 -8.97 -4.95 -12.47
N ALA A 161 -9.67 -5.98 -11.97
CA ALA A 161 -11.09 -5.93 -11.63
C ALA A 161 -11.39 -4.92 -10.52
N ARG A 162 -10.44 -4.68 -9.61
CA ARG A 162 -10.53 -3.64 -8.58
C ARG A 162 -10.40 -2.21 -9.15
N GLY A 163 -10.04 -2.08 -10.43
CA GLY A 163 -9.86 -0.83 -11.13
C GLY A 163 -8.67 0.01 -10.63
N ALA A 164 -8.52 1.19 -11.23
CA ALA A 164 -7.55 2.20 -10.87
C ALA A 164 -7.72 2.75 -9.43
N GLY A 165 -8.88 2.54 -8.81
CA GLY A 165 -9.29 3.25 -7.60
C GLY A 165 -9.88 4.63 -7.91
N PRO A 166 -10.17 5.45 -6.89
CA PRO A 166 -10.60 6.83 -7.12
C PRO A 166 -9.51 7.57 -7.90
N GLY A 167 -9.95 8.44 -8.83
CA GLY A 167 -9.07 9.33 -9.58
C GLY A 167 -8.39 10.36 -8.68
N PHE A 168 -7.66 11.29 -9.29
CA PHE A 168 -7.02 12.38 -8.55
C PHE A 168 -8.09 13.28 -7.91
N ASP A 169 -7.91 13.61 -6.63
CA ASP A 169 -8.81 14.49 -5.89
C ASP A 169 -8.50 15.97 -6.22
N PRO A 170 -9.43 16.70 -6.89
CA PRO A 170 -9.21 18.10 -7.25
C PRO A 170 -8.96 19.04 -6.06
N GLY A 171 -9.32 18.64 -4.84
CA GLY A 171 -8.99 19.39 -3.62
C GLY A 171 -7.47 19.50 -3.36
N ASN A 172 -6.66 18.67 -4.02
CA ASN A 172 -5.20 18.69 -3.92
C ASN A 172 -4.51 19.60 -4.96
N LEU A 173 -5.28 20.32 -5.80
CA LEU A 173 -4.72 21.32 -6.70
C LEU A 173 -4.13 22.49 -5.90
N ARG A 174 -2.97 23.00 -6.35
CA ARG A 174 -2.27 24.11 -5.66
C ARG A 174 -2.64 25.49 -6.19
N GLY A 175 -3.08 25.58 -7.43
CA GLY A 175 -3.59 26.81 -8.02
C GLY A 175 -4.97 27.13 -7.47
N SER A 176 -5.41 28.37 -7.71
CA SER A 176 -6.80 28.73 -7.46
C SER A 176 -7.73 27.81 -8.29
N LEU A 177 -8.80 27.31 -7.68
CA LEU A 177 -9.81 26.47 -8.36
C LEU A 177 -10.38 27.12 -9.64
N ALA A 178 -10.34 28.45 -9.74
CA ALA A 178 -10.79 29.18 -10.92
C ALA A 178 -9.76 29.17 -12.06
N ALA A 179 -8.48 28.96 -11.77
CA ALA A 179 -7.36 29.08 -12.71
C ALA A 179 -6.76 27.73 -13.10
N GLU A 180 -6.79 26.75 -12.21
CA GLU A 180 -6.19 25.44 -12.44
C GLU A 180 -7.27 24.36 -12.57
N ARG A 181 -7.30 23.70 -13.73
CA ARG A 181 -8.17 22.56 -14.00
C ARG A 181 -7.34 21.39 -14.49
N VAL A 182 -7.79 20.20 -14.10
CA VAL A 182 -7.24 18.95 -14.59
C VAL A 182 -7.63 18.78 -16.07
N VAL A 183 -6.63 18.57 -16.91
CA VAL A 183 -6.80 18.29 -18.35
C VAL A 183 -6.63 16.80 -18.67
N ALA A 184 -5.88 16.07 -17.85
CA ALA A 184 -5.74 14.62 -17.98
C ALA A 184 -5.54 13.97 -16.60
N GLN A 185 -6.07 12.75 -16.43
CA GLN A 185 -5.82 11.90 -15.28
C GLN A 185 -5.57 10.46 -15.70
N ARG A 186 -4.66 9.79 -14.98
CA ARG A 186 -4.37 8.36 -15.16
C ARG A 186 -3.94 7.75 -13.84
N ALA A 187 -4.19 6.45 -13.68
CA ALA A 187 -3.49 5.68 -12.66
C ALA A 187 -2.14 5.26 -13.19
N ALA A 188 -1.12 5.33 -12.33
CA ALA A 188 0.21 4.84 -12.64
C ALA A 188 0.86 4.29 -11.36
N TRP A 189 2.02 3.68 -11.55
CA TRP A 189 2.95 3.43 -10.46
C TRP A 189 4.01 4.51 -10.43
N LEU A 190 4.30 4.99 -9.24
CA LEU A 190 5.47 5.79 -8.97
C LEU A 190 6.53 4.87 -8.36
N ALA A 191 7.58 4.63 -9.14
CA ALA A 191 8.70 3.81 -8.73
C ALA A 191 9.76 4.69 -8.03
N THR A 192 10.09 4.33 -6.80
CA THR A 192 11.25 4.85 -6.06
C THR A 192 12.35 3.79 -6.06
N PRO A 193 13.59 4.12 -5.64
CA PRO A 193 14.66 3.13 -5.60
C PRO A 193 14.36 1.89 -4.74
N LEU A 194 13.50 2.01 -3.74
CA LEU A 194 13.24 0.95 -2.76
C LEU A 194 11.84 0.34 -2.85
N ALA A 195 10.88 1.02 -3.47
CA ALA A 195 9.49 0.57 -3.54
C ALA A 195 8.75 1.14 -4.75
N ARG A 196 7.58 0.59 -5.04
CA ARG A 196 6.64 1.15 -6.00
C ARG A 196 5.31 1.43 -5.32
N GLU A 197 4.73 2.58 -5.58
CA GLU A 197 3.46 3.01 -5.00
C GLU A 197 2.45 3.30 -6.10
N ARG A 198 1.19 2.90 -5.92
CA ARG A 198 0.10 3.32 -6.82
C ARG A 198 -0.23 4.79 -6.59
N VAL A 199 -0.28 5.55 -7.68
CA VAL A 199 -0.61 6.98 -7.66
C VAL A 199 -1.72 7.29 -8.67
N ALA A 200 -2.56 8.26 -8.31
CA ALA A 200 -3.39 8.97 -9.28
C ALA A 200 -2.59 10.15 -9.81
N LEU A 201 -2.29 10.12 -11.11
CA LEU A 201 -1.66 11.22 -11.82
C LEU A 201 -2.73 12.21 -12.27
N ALA A 202 -2.41 13.49 -12.16
CA ALA A 202 -3.18 14.57 -12.79
C ALA A 202 -2.25 15.56 -13.47
N LEU A 203 -2.65 15.97 -14.66
CA LEU A 203 -2.00 17.02 -15.42
C LEU A 203 -2.92 18.23 -15.47
N THR A 204 -2.33 19.40 -15.26
CA THR A 204 -2.96 20.70 -15.47
C THR A 204 -2.09 21.49 -16.46
N PRO A 205 -2.57 22.61 -17.02
CA PRO A 205 -1.73 23.46 -17.88
C PRO A 205 -0.45 23.97 -17.21
N ALA A 206 -0.38 23.95 -15.86
CA ALA A 206 0.74 24.48 -15.11
C ALA A 206 1.57 23.40 -14.40
N ARG A 207 0.99 22.24 -14.06
CA ARG A 207 1.60 21.28 -13.12
C ARG A 207 1.30 19.83 -13.44
N LEU A 208 2.25 18.98 -13.06
CA LEU A 208 2.12 17.55 -12.93
C LEU A 208 1.93 17.20 -11.45
N TYR A 209 0.91 16.42 -11.13
CA TYR A 209 0.61 15.91 -9.79
C TYR A 209 0.67 14.38 -9.76
N ALA A 210 1.11 13.85 -8.62
CA ALA A 210 0.98 12.45 -8.26
C ALA A 210 0.46 12.33 -6.83
N GLN A 211 -0.76 11.83 -6.71
CA GLN A 211 -1.42 11.59 -5.43
C GLN A 211 -1.26 10.12 -5.03
N PRO A 212 -0.55 9.81 -3.92
CA PRO A 212 -0.49 8.46 -3.36
C PRO A 212 -1.89 7.89 -3.09
N ARG A 213 -2.17 6.67 -3.56
CA ARG A 213 -3.50 6.05 -3.37
C ARG A 213 -3.77 5.67 -1.92
N HIS A 214 -2.74 5.20 -1.22
CA HIS A 214 -2.87 4.67 0.14
C HIS A 214 -2.14 5.53 1.19
N GLY A 215 -1.29 6.46 0.76
CA GLY A 215 -0.58 7.37 1.66
C GLY A 215 0.41 6.68 2.61
N LEU A 216 0.87 5.48 2.25
CA LEU A 216 1.75 4.64 3.09
C LEU A 216 3.19 5.18 3.17
N GLN A 217 3.58 6.03 2.21
CA GLN A 217 4.85 6.75 2.21
C GLN A 217 4.62 8.26 2.38
N GLY A 218 3.60 8.63 3.16
CA GLY A 218 3.12 10.00 3.31
C GLY A 218 1.88 10.26 2.47
N ARG A 219 0.94 11.05 3.01
CA ARG A 219 -0.32 11.42 2.34
C ARG A 219 -0.16 12.63 1.41
N SER A 220 1.02 13.24 1.36
CA SER A 220 1.25 14.46 0.58
C SER A 220 1.20 14.18 -0.91
N VAL A 221 0.50 15.05 -1.62
CA VAL A 221 0.49 15.04 -3.09
C VAL A 221 1.80 15.64 -3.58
N ARG A 222 2.51 14.86 -4.39
CA ARG A 222 3.75 15.30 -5.05
C ARG A 222 3.37 16.14 -6.26
N SER A 223 3.97 17.32 -6.42
CA SER A 223 3.74 18.12 -7.63
C SER A 223 4.98 18.86 -8.11
N ALA A 224 5.05 19.06 -9.43
CA ALA A 224 6.06 19.86 -10.11
C ALA A 224 5.36 20.81 -11.09
N ARG A 225 5.92 22.01 -11.31
CA ARG A 225 5.48 22.86 -12.41
C ARG A 225 5.99 22.26 -13.72
N LEU A 226 5.18 22.36 -14.77
CA LEU A 226 5.61 21.92 -16.11
C LEU A 226 6.79 22.75 -16.62
N ALA A 227 6.86 24.03 -16.25
CA ALA A 227 8.00 24.89 -16.55
C ALA A 227 9.33 24.41 -15.91
N ASP A 228 9.25 23.57 -14.87
CA ASP A 228 10.42 23.01 -14.18
C ASP A 228 10.81 21.62 -14.73
N VAL A 229 10.08 21.08 -15.71
CA VAL A 229 10.42 19.82 -16.36
C VAL A 229 11.52 20.07 -17.41
N ALA A 230 12.69 19.49 -17.18
CA ALA A 230 13.85 19.63 -18.05
C ALA A 230 13.85 18.64 -19.22
N ALA A 231 13.37 17.40 -18.98
CA ALA A 231 13.33 16.37 -20.00
C ALA A 231 12.31 15.27 -19.66
N LEU A 232 11.86 14.58 -20.71
CA LEU A 232 11.05 13.37 -20.61
C LEU A 232 11.79 12.23 -21.33
N ALA A 233 11.91 11.07 -20.68
CA ALA A 233 12.54 9.91 -21.29
C ALA A 233 11.61 8.69 -21.23
N ARG A 234 11.37 8.07 -22.40
CA ARG A 234 10.75 6.74 -22.47
C ARG A 234 11.72 5.72 -21.86
N ARG A 235 11.21 4.88 -20.96
CA ARG A 235 11.98 3.87 -20.22
C ARG A 235 11.27 2.52 -20.25
N ARG A 236 12.03 1.47 -19.95
CA ARG A 236 11.49 0.15 -19.69
C ARG A 236 11.28 -0.06 -18.19
N ALA A 237 10.20 -0.76 -17.83
CA ALA A 237 9.95 -1.23 -16.48
C ALA A 237 9.59 -2.73 -16.52
N GLY A 238 10.36 -3.56 -15.83
CA GLY A 238 10.20 -5.02 -15.88
C GLY A 238 10.24 -5.57 -17.31
N LEU A 239 11.22 -5.11 -18.11
CA LEU A 239 11.40 -5.45 -19.54
C LEU A 239 10.29 -4.98 -20.50
N ARG A 240 9.27 -4.29 -20.01
CA ARG A 240 8.16 -3.75 -20.82
C ARG A 240 8.37 -2.27 -21.13
N ASP A 241 7.99 -1.85 -22.34
CA ASP A 241 8.07 -0.45 -22.79
C ASP A 241 6.88 0.38 -22.25
N VAL A 242 6.85 0.57 -20.93
CA VAL A 242 5.73 1.19 -20.19
C VAL A 242 6.18 2.25 -19.17
N GLY A 243 7.48 2.56 -19.13
CA GLY A 243 8.06 3.53 -18.21
C GLY A 243 8.21 4.91 -18.84
N LEU A 244 8.06 5.95 -18.01
CA LEU A 244 8.35 7.34 -18.33
C LEU A 244 9.13 7.96 -17.16
N GLU A 245 10.29 8.51 -17.46
CA GLU A 245 11.07 9.26 -16.48
C GLU A 245 10.95 10.76 -16.78
N VAL A 246 10.52 11.52 -15.77
CA VAL A 246 10.38 12.98 -15.83
C VAL A 246 11.56 13.58 -15.07
N PHE A 247 12.43 14.31 -15.76
CA PHE A 247 13.57 15.01 -15.16
C PHE A 247 13.20 16.45 -14.85
N PHE A 248 13.58 16.91 -13.66
CA PHE A 248 13.34 18.28 -13.24
C PHE A 248 14.62 19.11 -13.37
N ALA A 249 14.50 20.38 -13.73
CA ALA A 249 15.65 21.27 -13.86
C ALA A 249 16.33 21.49 -12.49
N ALA A 250 17.66 21.50 -12.49
CA ALA A 250 18.45 21.68 -11.28
C ALA A 250 18.18 23.06 -10.66
N GLY A 251 17.85 23.08 -9.37
CA GLY A 251 17.53 24.32 -8.64
C GLY A 251 16.05 24.73 -8.66
N THR A 252 15.23 24.17 -9.57
CA THR A 252 13.77 24.35 -9.56
C THR A 252 13.03 23.06 -9.17
N GLY A 253 13.64 21.89 -9.44
CA GLY A 253 13.33 20.61 -8.82
C GLY A 253 14.20 20.34 -7.60
N GLY A 254 13.68 20.60 -6.38
CA GLY A 254 14.13 19.90 -5.18
C GLY A 254 15.40 20.39 -4.45
N GLY A 255 15.96 21.56 -4.77
CA GLY A 255 17.17 22.07 -4.10
C GLY A 255 16.97 23.14 -3.00
N GLY A 256 15.80 23.79 -2.93
CA GLY A 256 15.59 24.93 -2.00
C GLY A 256 14.20 25.04 -1.38
N GLY A 257 13.30 24.10 -1.67
CA GLY A 257 11.96 24.05 -1.08
C GLY A 257 11.79 22.77 -0.28
N THR A 258 12.15 22.79 1.00
CA THR A 258 11.90 21.71 1.98
C THR A 258 10.43 21.63 2.38
N GLY A 259 9.52 21.73 1.41
CA GLY A 259 8.09 21.49 1.61
C GLY A 259 7.78 20.00 1.42
N PRO A 260 6.87 19.41 2.20
CA PRO A 260 6.48 17.98 2.18
C PRO A 260 5.86 17.47 0.86
N ASP A 261 5.90 18.31 -0.16
CA ASP A 261 4.90 18.48 -1.21
C ASP A 261 5.59 18.66 -2.58
N THR A 262 6.93 18.63 -2.61
CA THR A 262 7.74 18.58 -3.83
C THR A 262 8.16 17.14 -4.09
N TRP A 263 8.62 16.84 -5.31
CA TRP A 263 9.08 15.48 -5.66
C TRP A 263 10.30 15.02 -4.85
N GLY A 264 11.06 15.94 -4.23
CA GLY A 264 12.20 15.62 -3.36
C GLY A 264 13.34 14.86 -4.03
N ALA A 265 13.32 14.76 -5.36
CA ALA A 265 14.25 13.99 -6.18
C ALA A 265 14.47 14.69 -7.54
N PRO A 266 15.61 14.46 -8.20
CA PRO A 266 15.91 15.08 -9.50
C PRO A 266 15.05 14.55 -10.64
N SER A 267 14.43 13.39 -10.46
CA SER A 267 13.49 12.81 -11.42
C SER A 267 12.35 12.06 -10.74
N ALA A 268 11.28 11.81 -11.50
CA ALA A 268 10.17 10.95 -11.13
C ALA A 268 10.03 9.83 -12.16
N PHE A 269 10.04 8.58 -11.71
CA PHE A 269 9.85 7.42 -12.58
C PHE A 269 8.43 6.87 -12.49
N LEU A 270 7.67 7.05 -13.56
CA LEU A 270 6.28 6.66 -13.71
C LEU A 270 6.19 5.37 -14.55
N VAL A 271 5.33 4.44 -14.14
CA VAL A 271 5.09 3.18 -14.86
C VAL A 271 3.59 3.01 -15.12
N PHE A 272 3.23 2.88 -16.39
CA PHE A 272 1.84 2.78 -16.87
C PHE A 272 1.42 1.31 -17.06
N GLY A 273 0.12 1.07 -17.27
CA GLY A 273 -0.41 -0.27 -17.48
C GLY A 273 0.04 -0.87 -18.81
N ASN A 274 0.10 -0.04 -19.85
CA ASN A 274 0.51 -0.42 -21.20
C ASN A 274 1.23 0.74 -21.92
N ARG A 275 1.73 0.45 -23.14
CA ARG A 275 2.49 1.40 -23.96
C ARG A 275 1.62 2.58 -24.43
N GLU A 276 0.38 2.30 -24.81
CA GLU A 276 -0.57 3.29 -25.33
C GLU A 276 -0.88 4.35 -24.26
N GLU A 277 -1.21 3.93 -23.04
CA GLU A 277 -1.43 4.82 -21.90
C GLU A 277 -0.24 5.74 -21.62
N ARG A 278 0.99 5.24 -21.79
CA ARG A 278 2.20 6.07 -21.65
C ARG A 278 2.31 7.08 -22.78
N GLU A 279 2.08 6.68 -24.04
CA GLU A 279 2.17 7.58 -25.19
C GLU A 279 1.07 8.63 -25.18
N GLU A 280 -0.13 8.32 -24.72
CA GLU A 280 -1.21 9.31 -24.51
C GLU A 280 -0.87 10.34 -23.43
N TRP A 281 -0.04 9.94 -22.45
CA TRP A 281 0.37 10.83 -21.35
C TRP A 281 1.53 11.76 -21.74
N LEU A 282 2.34 11.36 -22.72
CA LEU A 282 3.49 12.10 -23.24
C LEU A 282 3.07 13.27 -24.14
#